data_AF-A0A368N7A5-F1
#
_entry.id   AF-A0A368N7A5-F1
#
_cell.length_a   1.000
_cell.length_b   1.000
_cell.length_c   1.000
_cell.angle_alpha   90.00
_cell.angle_beta   90.00
_cell.angle_gamma   90.00
#
_symmetry.space_group_name_H-M   'P 1'
#
loop_
_entity.id
_entity.type
_entity.pdbx_description
1 polymer ?
#
loop_
_entity_poly.entity_id
_entity_poly.type
_entity_poly.pdbx_seq_one_letter_code
_entity_poly.pdbx_strand_id
1 'polypeptide(L)'
;MTDADVRAALSALAADDADASTVDTDAIEEAVAVLDDVRDAAAFVAEGGPARLRRAIERAERAGDAAAARRGRDALAAIERCRRAAAGHF
;
A
#
# COMPACT_ATOMS: atom_id res chain seq x y z
N MET A 1 32.99 -2.72 -38.99
CA MET A 1 32.58 -2.93 -37.60
C MET A 1 33.84 -2.97 -36.77
N THR A 2 34.06 -1.93 -35.99
CA THR A 2 35.25 -1.77 -35.15
C THR A 2 34.96 -2.29 -33.75
N ASP A 3 36.00 -2.59 -32.97
CA ASP A 3 35.89 -2.98 -31.56
C ASP A 3 35.10 -1.92 -30.74
N ALA A 4 35.25 -0.64 -31.11
CA ALA A 4 34.49 0.46 -30.51
C ALA A 4 32.98 0.38 -30.78
N ASP A 5 32.57 -0.06 -31.98
CA ASP A 5 31.14 -0.24 -32.31
C ASP A 5 30.51 -1.37 -31.49
N VAL A 6 31.26 -2.47 -31.31
CA VAL A 6 30.82 -3.61 -30.50
C VAL A 6 30.71 -3.22 -29.02
N ARG A 7 31.70 -2.48 -28.51
CA ARG A 7 31.67 -1.97 -27.13
C ARG A 7 30.50 -1.03 -26.89
N ALA A 8 30.20 -0.13 -27.83
CA ALA A 8 29.06 0.77 -27.74
C ALA A 8 27.72 0.02 -27.75
N ALA A 9 27.57 -0.99 -28.62
CA ALA A 9 26.38 -1.83 -28.67
C ALA A 9 26.17 -2.64 -27.38
N LEU A 10 27.25 -3.22 -26.82
CA LEU A 10 27.18 -3.95 -25.55
C LEU A 10 26.86 -3.03 -24.36
N SER A 11 27.40 -1.81 -24.33
CA SER A 11 27.06 -0.82 -23.31
C SER A 11 25.60 -0.36 -23.41
N ALA A 12 25.05 -0.20 -24.62
CA ALA A 12 23.64 0.12 -24.80
C ALA A 12 22.74 -1.02 -24.34
N LEU A 13 23.08 -2.27 -24.68
CA LEU A 13 22.32 -3.45 -24.23
C LEU A 13 22.33 -3.60 -22.70
N ALA A 14 23.49 -3.42 -22.06
CA ALA A 14 23.60 -3.50 -20.61
C ALA A 14 22.86 -2.37 -19.88
N ALA A 15 22.76 -1.18 -20.49
CA ALA A 15 21.98 -0.07 -19.94
C ALA A 15 20.46 -0.30 -20.07
N ASP A 16 20.02 -0.89 -21.19
CA ASP A 16 18.62 -1.24 -21.45
C ASP A 16 18.12 -2.33 -20.47
N ASP A 17 18.91 -3.39 -20.26
CA ASP A 17 18.62 -4.44 -19.27
C ASP A 17 18.60 -3.90 -17.83
N ALA A 18 19.48 -2.94 -17.51
CA ALA A 18 19.54 -2.35 -16.18
C ALA A 18 18.30 -1.51 -15.88
N ASP A 19 17.83 -0.69 -16.83
CA ASP A 19 16.67 0.18 -16.66
C ASP A 19 15.36 -0.63 -16.63
N ALA A 20 15.21 -1.61 -17.53
CA ALA A 20 14.06 -2.51 -17.56
C ALA A 20 13.95 -3.37 -16.29
N SER A 21 15.08 -3.89 -15.79
CA SER A 21 15.11 -4.71 -14.57
C SER A 21 14.76 -3.90 -13.32
N THR A 22 15.21 -2.64 -13.20
CA THR A 22 14.87 -1.81 -12.04
C THR A 22 13.42 -1.36 -12.04
N VAL A 23 12.86 -0.95 -13.18
CA VAL A 23 11.48 -0.42 -13.24
C VAL A 23 10.45 -1.53 -12.98
N ASP A 24 10.66 -2.74 -13.50
CA ASP A 24 9.76 -3.87 -13.22
C ASP A 24 9.90 -4.37 -11.78
N THR A 25 11.12 -4.31 -11.21
CA THR A 25 11.35 -4.66 -9.80
C THR A 25 10.65 -3.66 -8.87
N ASP A 26 10.71 -2.36 -9.16
CA ASP A 26 10.04 -1.31 -8.36
C ASP A 26 8.52 -1.53 -8.31
N ALA A 27 7.90 -1.86 -9.46
CA ALA A 27 6.47 -2.14 -9.52
C ALA A 27 6.09 -3.43 -8.74
N ILE A 28 6.94 -4.46 -8.78
CA ILE A 28 6.75 -5.68 -8.00
C ILE A 28 6.88 -5.38 -6.50
N GLU A 29 7.88 -4.61 -6.09
CA GLU A 29 8.08 -4.21 -4.69
C GLU A 29 6.92 -3.36 -4.17
N GLU A 30 6.42 -2.40 -4.97
CA GLU A 30 5.23 -1.62 -4.65
C GLU A 30 4.00 -2.53 -4.46
N ALA A 31 3.80 -3.49 -5.37
CA ALA A 31 2.69 -4.44 -5.25
C ALA A 31 2.81 -5.31 -3.98
N VAL A 32 4.02 -5.74 -3.61
CA VAL A 32 4.27 -6.49 -2.37
C VAL A 32 3.94 -5.63 -1.15
N ALA A 33 4.38 -4.37 -1.14
CA ALA A 33 4.08 -3.45 -0.04
C ALA A 33 2.56 -3.23 0.13
N VAL A 34 1.83 -3.04 -0.99
CA VAL A 34 0.37 -2.93 -0.96
C VAL A 34 -0.29 -4.20 -0.42
N LEU A 35 0.21 -5.39 -0.81
CA LEU A 35 -0.32 -6.66 -0.30
C LEU A 35 -0.06 -6.83 1.20
N ASP A 36 1.09 -6.40 1.69
CA ASP A 36 1.40 -6.44 3.13
C ASP A 36 0.51 -5.46 3.91
N ASP A 37 0.27 -4.25 3.40
CA ASP A 37 -0.70 -3.32 3.99
C ASP A 37 -2.11 -3.92 4.07
N VAL A 38 -2.54 -4.66 3.03
CA VAL A 38 -3.84 -5.35 3.04
C VAL A 38 -3.88 -6.47 4.07
N ARG A 39 -2.79 -7.23 4.22
CA ARG A 39 -2.67 -8.29 5.24
C ARG A 39 -2.71 -7.71 6.65
N ASP A 40 -2.00 -6.61 6.88
CA ASP A 40 -2.00 -5.90 8.16
C ASP A 40 -3.39 -5.33 8.47
N ALA A 41 -4.07 -4.76 7.47
CA ALA A 41 -5.45 -4.30 7.64
C ALA A 41 -6.41 -5.44 7.97
N ALA A 42 -6.24 -6.61 7.33
CA ALA A 42 -7.03 -7.81 7.61
C ALA A 42 -6.77 -8.33 9.03
N ALA A 43 -5.50 -8.38 9.46
CA ALA A 43 -5.12 -8.76 10.83
C ALA A 43 -5.74 -7.81 11.85
N PHE A 44 -5.64 -6.50 11.64
CA PHE A 44 -6.29 -5.49 12.49
C PHE A 44 -7.80 -5.73 12.63
N VAL A 45 -8.49 -6.09 11.54
CA VAL A 45 -9.92 -6.41 11.58
C VAL A 45 -10.19 -7.70 12.34
N ALA A 46 -9.39 -8.75 12.11
CA ALA A 46 -9.53 -10.04 12.79
C ALA A 46 -9.34 -9.92 14.31
N GLU A 47 -8.44 -9.02 14.75
CA GLU A 47 -8.20 -8.71 16.16
C GLU A 47 -9.28 -7.81 16.80
N GLY A 48 -10.38 -7.52 16.09
CA GLY A 48 -11.45 -6.66 16.60
C GLY A 48 -11.10 -5.15 16.56
N GLY A 49 -10.10 -4.77 15.77
CA GLY A 49 -9.65 -3.39 15.58
C GLY A 49 -10.76 -2.37 15.32
N PRO A 50 -11.82 -2.64 14.52
CA PRO A 50 -12.91 -1.69 14.30
C PRO A 50 -13.66 -1.29 15.58
N ALA A 51 -13.87 -2.23 16.50
CA ALA A 51 -14.50 -1.93 17.78
C ALA A 51 -13.59 -1.07 18.67
N ARG A 52 -12.28 -1.39 18.68
CA ARG A 52 -11.26 -0.61 19.38
C ARG A 52 -11.16 0.82 18.80
N LEU A 53 -11.24 0.97 17.48
CA LEU A 53 -11.19 2.25 16.78
C LEU A 53 -12.40 3.12 17.12
N ARG A 54 -13.62 2.56 17.13
CA ARG A 54 -14.83 3.29 17.56
C ARG A 54 -14.69 3.85 18.98
N ARG A 55 -14.21 3.04 19.93
CA ARG A 55 -13.93 3.50 21.30
C ARG A 55 -12.87 4.59 21.36
N ALA A 56 -11.85 4.55 20.50
CA ALA A 56 -10.84 5.58 20.42
C ALA A 56 -11.40 6.91 19.88
N ILE A 57 -12.26 6.86 18.86
CA ILE A 57 -12.98 8.02 18.32
C ILE A 57 -13.83 8.67 19.41
N GLU A 58 -14.66 7.89 20.13
CA GLU A 58 -15.49 8.42 21.21
C GLU A 58 -14.66 9.09 22.32
N ARG A 59 -13.46 8.55 22.62
CA ARG A 59 -12.54 9.17 23.57
C ARG A 59 -11.98 10.49 23.05
N ALA A 60 -11.61 10.57 21.77
CA ALA A 60 -11.15 11.81 21.15
C ALA A 60 -12.25 12.88 21.14
N GLU A 61 -13.49 12.50 20.81
CA GLU A 61 -14.65 13.39 20.86
C GLU A 61 -14.89 13.93 22.28
N ARG A 62 -14.84 13.05 23.29
CA ARG A 62 -14.96 13.47 24.70
C ARG A 62 -13.81 14.36 25.18
N ALA A 63 -12.62 14.20 24.60
CA ALA A 63 -11.46 15.05 24.89
C ALA A 63 -11.49 16.38 24.11
N GLY A 64 -12.45 16.58 23.20
CA GLY A 64 -12.49 17.75 22.32
C GLY A 64 -11.49 17.71 21.16
N ASP A 65 -10.82 16.57 20.92
CA ASP A 65 -9.89 16.39 19.81
C ASP A 65 -10.66 16.05 18.52
N ALA A 66 -11.20 17.09 17.90
CA ALA A 66 -11.97 16.96 16.66
C ALA A 66 -11.13 16.43 15.48
N ALA A 67 -9.83 16.71 15.46
CA ALA A 67 -8.94 16.28 14.38
C ALA A 67 -8.72 14.75 14.44
N ALA A 68 -8.41 14.22 15.63
CA ALA A 68 -8.26 12.78 15.82
C ALA A 68 -9.60 12.05 15.60
N ALA A 69 -10.71 12.58 16.10
CA ALA A 69 -12.03 12.01 15.90
C ALA A 69 -12.40 11.93 14.41
N ARG A 70 -12.15 13.00 13.65
CA ARG A 70 -12.37 13.02 12.19
C ARG A 70 -11.50 11.99 11.49
N ARG A 71 -10.19 11.98 11.76
CA ARG A 71 -9.26 11.03 11.13
C ARG A 71 -9.66 9.57 11.42
N GLY A 72 -10.10 9.28 12.65
CA GLY A 72 -10.60 7.96 13.02
C GLY A 72 -11.88 7.57 12.27
N ARG A 73 -12.82 8.51 12.10
CA ARG A 73 -14.05 8.27 11.31
C ARG A 73 -13.73 8.01 9.84
N ASP A 74 -12.83 8.77 9.25
CA ASP A 74 -12.38 8.59 7.87
C ASP A 74 -11.74 7.19 7.68
N ALA A 75 -10.87 6.77 8.61
CA ALA A 75 -10.27 5.45 8.60
C ALA A 75 -11.31 4.33 8.76
N LEU A 76 -12.28 4.49 9.66
CA LEU A 76 -13.34 3.51 9.86
C LEU A 76 -14.21 3.36 8.61
N ALA A 77 -14.56 4.47 7.96
CA ALA A 77 -15.33 4.47 6.72
C ALA A 77 -14.59 3.77 5.58
N ALA A 78 -13.27 3.96 5.48
CA ALA A 78 -12.42 3.25 4.52
C ALA A 78 -12.43 1.73 4.76
N ILE A 79 -12.19 1.30 6.00
CA ILE A 79 -12.24 -0.13 6.38
C ILE A 79 -13.60 -0.75 6.05
N GLU A 80 -14.69 -0.06 6.39
CA GLU A 80 -16.04 -0.56 6.09
C GLU A 80 -16.33 -0.63 4.58
N ARG A 81 -15.78 0.29 3.78
CA ARG A 81 -15.88 0.24 2.33
C ARG A 81 -15.12 -0.96 1.76
N CYS A 82 -13.91 -1.21 2.23
CA CYS A 82 -13.13 -2.39 1.83
C CYS A 82 -13.86 -3.69 2.19
N ARG A 83 -14.45 -3.78 3.39
CA ARG A 83 -15.23 -4.96 3.80
C ARG A 83 -16.46 -5.18 2.92
N ARG A 84 -17.18 -4.11 2.55
CA ARG A 84 -18.33 -4.21 1.64
C ARG A 84 -17.92 -4.65 0.25
N ALA A 85 -16.83 -4.10 -0.28
CA ALA A 85 -16.30 -4.51 -1.58
C ALA A 85 -15.91 -6.00 -1.57
N ALA A 86 -15.16 -6.44 -0.54
CA ALA A 86 -14.80 -7.84 -0.39
C ALA A 86 -16.02 -8.76 -0.29
N ALA A 87 -17.04 -8.39 0.49
CA ALA A 87 -18.27 -9.17 0.61
C ALA A 87 -19.10 -9.25 -0.67
N GLY A 88 -18.94 -8.32 -1.62
CA GLY A 88 -19.61 -8.37 -2.93
C GLY A 88 -18.86 -9.19 -3.98
N HIS A 89 -17.64 -9.64 -3.66
CA HIS A 89 -16.79 -10.43 -4.55
C HIS A 89 -16.78 -11.94 -4.24
N PHE A 90 -17.27 -12.35 -3.07
CA PHE A 90 -17.46 -13.74 -2.66
C PHE A 90 -18.94 -14.12 -2.67
#